data_AF-A0A7C7AIJ5-F1
#
_entry.id   AF-A0A7C7AIJ5-F1
#
_cell.length_a   1.000
_cell.length_b   1.000
_cell.length_c   1.000
_cell.angle_alpha   90.00
_cell.angle_beta   90.00
_cell.angle_gamma   90.00
#
_symmetry.space_group_name_H-M   'P 1'
#
loop_
_entity.id
_entity.type
_entity.pdbx_description
1 polymer ?
#
loop_
_entity_poly.entity_id
_entity_poly.type
_entity_poly.pdbx_seq_one_letter_code
_entity_poly.pdbx_strand_id
1 'polypeptide(L)'
;EEKLNWLRQMLEWQQETKDPQEFMEALKIDLYTDEVFVFTPKGEVVNLPTGSTPIDFAYRVHTAVGNRCVGAKINGRIVPLDTKLKTGDQVEILTSQSSAGPSRDWLKIAASSQAKSKIRKFFKERDKEFNVEKGKELIEREIKKQGYQVSDLLKDEYIKIVADKYNKFTVSNLYAAVGSGGITENQIVNRLKLIYLEKNKDKLELEKIESLEKSLETKVPRRIEKHASGVIIKGIDNIKVRFSKCCNPIPGDAIVGYITRGRGVSIHRADCTNIHDLSDAEGQRFIEVQWDTQEKATFLSELQIKALDRPRLLQDITSLYVDAKLNAVSLNLRINKDKIAIADIGFEINDIKQIEDLIKKIKRLDGVLEVYRTKK
;
A
#
# COMPACT_ATOMS: atom_id res chain seq x y z
N GLU A 1 -47.26 18.94 0.23
CA GLU A 1 -46.31 19.35 -0.85
C GLU A 1 -44.84 19.33 -0.42
N GLU A 2 -44.48 19.70 0.83
CA GLU A 2 -43.07 19.71 1.31
C GLU A 2 -42.31 18.38 1.12
N LYS A 3 -42.95 17.22 1.42
CA LYS A 3 -42.35 15.89 1.20
C LYS A 3 -42.02 15.58 -0.27
N LEU A 4 -42.70 16.23 -1.21
CA LEU A 4 -42.52 16.05 -2.66
C LEU A 4 -41.40 16.94 -3.22
N ASN A 5 -41.19 18.13 -2.66
CA ASN A 5 -40.05 18.98 -3.00
C ASN A 5 -38.73 18.38 -2.52
N TRP A 6 -38.72 17.78 -1.32
CA TRP A 6 -37.58 17.01 -0.80
C TRP A 6 -37.15 15.88 -1.76
N LEU A 7 -38.12 15.11 -2.27
CA LEU A 7 -37.85 14.01 -3.21
C LEU A 7 -37.28 14.52 -4.55
N ARG A 8 -37.71 15.70 -5.02
CA ARG A 8 -37.18 16.32 -6.24
C ARG A 8 -35.75 16.84 -6.06
N GLN A 9 -35.44 17.50 -4.95
CA GLN A 9 -34.07 17.92 -4.62
C GLN A 9 -33.13 16.71 -4.49
N MET A 10 -33.59 15.63 -3.85
CA MET A 10 -32.82 14.40 -3.72
C MET A 10 -32.51 13.76 -5.09
N LEU A 11 -33.48 13.77 -6.01
CA LEU A 11 -33.30 13.30 -7.40
C LEU A 11 -32.34 14.18 -8.21
N GLU A 12 -32.41 15.50 -8.07
CA GLU A 12 -31.45 16.42 -8.69
C GLU A 12 -30.02 16.19 -8.18
N TRP A 13 -29.85 15.94 -6.87
CA TRP A 13 -28.53 15.67 -6.29
C TRP A 13 -27.91 14.35 -6.74
N GLN A 14 -28.73 13.30 -6.90
CA GLN A 14 -28.26 12.05 -7.47
C GLN A 14 -27.73 12.24 -8.90
N GLN A 15 -28.31 13.17 -9.67
CA GLN A 15 -27.85 13.46 -11.02
C GLN A 15 -26.56 14.30 -11.04
N GLU A 16 -26.35 15.19 -10.05
CA GLU A 16 -25.21 16.12 -10.03
C GLU A 16 -23.96 15.60 -9.31
N THR A 17 -24.09 14.69 -8.33
CA THR A 17 -22.97 14.24 -7.47
C THR A 17 -22.59 12.78 -7.73
N LYS A 18 -21.36 12.54 -8.22
CA LYS A 18 -20.83 11.20 -8.49
C LYS A 18 -20.08 10.56 -7.31
N ASP A 19 -19.86 11.31 -6.23
CA ASP A 19 -19.14 10.86 -5.03
C ASP A 19 -20.10 10.61 -3.85
N PRO A 20 -20.22 9.36 -3.36
CA PRO A 20 -21.06 9.02 -2.22
C PRO A 20 -20.70 9.76 -0.92
N GLN A 21 -19.43 10.13 -0.71
CA GLN A 21 -19.03 10.83 0.52
C GLN A 21 -19.47 12.30 0.51
N GLU A 22 -19.28 13.01 -0.60
CA GLU A 22 -19.79 14.38 -0.76
C GLU A 22 -21.32 14.43 -0.66
N PHE A 23 -22.01 13.41 -1.17
CA PHE A 23 -23.47 13.28 -1.05
C PHE A 23 -23.92 13.10 0.41
N MET A 24 -23.26 12.25 1.18
CA MET A 24 -23.60 12.02 2.58
C MET A 24 -23.32 13.23 3.48
N GLU A 25 -22.25 13.99 3.18
CA GLU A 25 -21.97 15.25 3.89
C GLU A 25 -23.01 16.31 3.55
N ALA A 26 -23.40 16.46 2.28
CA ALA A 26 -24.45 17.39 1.87
C ALA A 26 -25.80 17.04 2.53
N LEU A 27 -26.17 15.75 2.55
CA LEU A 27 -27.40 15.28 3.20
C LEU A 27 -27.43 15.54 4.71
N LYS A 28 -26.31 15.32 5.40
CA LYS A 28 -26.24 15.52 6.86
C LYS A 28 -26.41 16.99 7.26
N ILE A 29 -25.96 17.91 6.41
CA ILE A 29 -26.05 19.35 6.66
C ILE A 29 -27.48 19.84 6.43
N ASP A 30 -28.14 19.42 5.35
CA ASP A 30 -29.49 19.92 5.00
C ASP A 30 -30.64 19.31 5.82
N LEU A 31 -30.47 18.12 6.44
CA LEU A 31 -31.52 17.47 7.23
C LEU A 31 -31.80 18.13 8.60
N TYR A 32 -30.93 19.01 9.08
CA TYR A 32 -31.00 19.60 10.45
C TYR A 32 -30.91 21.13 10.49
N THR A 33 -30.87 21.81 9.34
CA THR A 33 -30.77 23.28 9.31
C THR A 33 -32.13 23.94 9.19
N ASP A 34 -32.41 24.88 10.10
CA ASP A 34 -33.49 25.86 9.93
C ASP A 34 -33.37 26.54 8.56
N GLU A 35 -34.48 26.82 7.88
CA GLU A 35 -34.51 27.49 6.58
C GLU A 35 -34.79 29.00 6.72
N VAL A 36 -34.18 29.82 5.85
CA VAL A 36 -34.52 31.23 5.66
C VAL A 36 -35.25 31.42 4.33
N PHE A 37 -36.33 32.22 4.37
CA PHE A 37 -37.13 32.54 3.19
C PHE A 37 -36.80 33.96 2.71
N VAL A 38 -36.26 34.06 1.51
CA VAL A 38 -35.88 35.34 0.89
C VAL A 38 -36.67 35.57 -0.39
N PHE A 39 -36.88 36.84 -0.73
CA PHE A 39 -37.66 37.24 -1.90
C PHE A 39 -36.75 37.67 -3.05
N THR A 40 -37.10 37.26 -4.26
CA THR A 40 -36.53 37.85 -5.48
C THR A 40 -37.10 39.26 -5.70
N PRO A 41 -36.50 40.09 -6.57
CA PRO A 41 -37.05 41.40 -6.92
C PRO A 41 -38.47 41.32 -7.52
N LYS A 42 -38.85 40.16 -8.05
CA LYS A 42 -40.18 39.87 -8.62
C LYS A 42 -41.19 39.38 -7.59
N GLY A 43 -40.78 39.20 -6.32
CA GLY A 43 -41.65 38.71 -5.24
C GLY A 43 -41.76 37.18 -5.15
N GLU A 44 -40.94 36.43 -5.88
CA GLU A 44 -40.88 34.97 -5.75
C GLU A 44 -40.11 34.59 -4.48
N VAL A 45 -40.59 33.57 -3.76
CA VAL A 45 -39.96 33.08 -2.53
C VAL A 45 -38.91 32.02 -2.87
N VAL A 46 -37.70 32.18 -2.34
CA VAL A 46 -36.60 31.22 -2.44
C VAL A 46 -36.21 30.76 -1.05
N ASN A 47 -36.17 29.44 -0.84
CA ASN A 47 -35.72 28.83 0.40
C ASN A 47 -34.22 28.53 0.35
N LEU A 48 -33.53 28.88 1.43
CA LEU A 48 -32.08 28.66 1.62
C LEU A 48 -31.80 28.19 3.05
N PRO A 49 -30.71 27.46 3.30
CA PRO A 49 -30.29 27.12 4.66
C PRO A 49 -29.99 28.37 5.50
N THR A 50 -30.22 28.31 6.80
CA THR A 50 -29.84 29.38 7.72
C THR A 50 -28.35 29.68 7.64
N GLY A 51 -28.01 30.96 7.59
CA GLY A 51 -26.63 31.40 7.40
C GLY A 51 -26.18 31.42 5.94
N SER A 52 -27.08 31.24 4.98
CA SER A 52 -26.80 31.52 3.57
C SER A 52 -26.46 32.98 3.30
N THR A 53 -25.67 33.19 2.26
CA THR A 53 -25.22 34.51 1.79
C THR A 53 -25.84 34.86 0.44
N PRO A 54 -25.73 36.12 -0.04
CA PRO A 54 -26.14 36.49 -1.38
C PRO A 54 -25.53 35.63 -2.49
N ILE A 55 -24.33 35.07 -2.26
CA ILE A 55 -23.69 34.11 -3.19
C ILE A 55 -24.54 32.83 -3.31
N ASP A 56 -25.00 32.29 -2.19
CA ASP A 56 -25.85 31.09 -2.17
C ASP A 56 -27.16 31.36 -2.91
N PHE A 57 -27.79 32.52 -2.66
CA PHE A 57 -28.98 32.95 -3.39
C PHE A 57 -28.73 33.06 -4.91
N ALA A 58 -27.62 33.66 -5.33
CA ALA A 58 -27.29 33.78 -6.75
C ALA A 58 -27.17 32.41 -7.44
N TYR A 59 -26.49 31.45 -6.81
CA TYR A 59 -26.32 30.08 -7.34
C TYR A 59 -27.59 29.22 -7.22
N ARG A 60 -28.50 29.57 -6.32
CA ARG A 60 -29.83 28.96 -6.18
C ARG A 60 -30.75 29.40 -7.31
N VAL A 61 -30.75 30.69 -7.65
CA VAL A 61 -31.53 31.22 -8.78
C VAL A 61 -31.02 30.64 -10.09
N HIS A 62 -29.73 30.79 -10.41
CA HIS A 62 -29.14 30.20 -11.60
C HIS A 62 -27.61 30.22 -11.56
N THR A 63 -26.96 29.16 -12.07
CA THR A 63 -25.48 29.09 -12.12
C THR A 63 -24.85 30.26 -12.88
N ALA A 64 -25.47 30.71 -13.98
CA ALA A 64 -24.97 31.87 -14.74
C ALA A 64 -25.09 33.20 -13.97
N VAL A 65 -26.09 33.35 -13.10
CA VAL A 65 -26.24 34.54 -12.23
C VAL A 65 -25.16 34.53 -11.17
N GLY A 66 -24.94 33.38 -10.52
CA GLY A 66 -23.82 33.18 -9.59
C GLY A 66 -22.46 33.48 -10.23
N ASN A 67 -22.19 32.93 -11.41
CA ASN A 67 -20.91 33.14 -12.11
C ASN A 67 -20.68 34.59 -12.57
N ARG A 68 -21.74 35.36 -12.81
CA ARG A 68 -21.65 36.77 -13.23
C ARG A 68 -21.84 37.76 -12.08
N CYS A 69 -22.03 37.28 -10.85
CA CYS A 69 -22.25 38.11 -9.67
C CYS A 69 -21.03 39.01 -9.40
N VAL A 70 -21.29 40.29 -9.18
CA VAL A 70 -20.29 41.30 -8.78
C VAL A 70 -20.67 41.97 -7.46
N GLY A 71 -21.94 41.94 -7.07
CA GLY A 71 -22.42 42.50 -5.81
C GLY A 71 -23.86 42.09 -5.53
N ALA A 72 -24.36 42.50 -4.37
CA ALA A 72 -25.73 42.24 -3.97
C ALA A 72 -26.35 43.48 -3.31
N LYS A 73 -27.67 43.61 -3.45
CA LYS A 73 -28.48 44.53 -2.66
C LYS A 73 -29.49 43.74 -1.85
N ILE A 74 -29.69 44.15 -0.61
CA ILE A 74 -30.75 43.64 0.26
C ILE A 74 -31.66 44.82 0.62
N ASN A 75 -32.96 44.68 0.37
CA ASN A 75 -33.97 45.72 0.63
C ASN A 75 -33.58 47.08 0.01
N GLY A 76 -33.04 47.05 -1.21
CA GLY A 76 -32.61 48.22 -1.97
C GLY A 76 -31.23 48.81 -1.59
N ARG A 77 -30.54 48.30 -0.56
CA ARG A 77 -29.22 48.78 -0.12
C ARG A 77 -28.11 47.82 -0.52
N ILE A 78 -26.98 48.34 -0.99
CA ILE A 78 -25.80 47.53 -1.32
C ILE A 78 -25.22 46.93 -0.04
N VAL A 79 -24.94 45.62 -0.08
CA VAL A 79 -24.34 44.89 1.04
C VAL A 79 -23.11 44.09 0.60
N PRO A 80 -22.18 43.81 1.52
CA PRO A 80 -21.11 42.83 1.31
C PRO A 80 -21.66 41.43 0.99
N LEU A 81 -20.94 40.68 0.14
CA LEU A 81 -21.34 39.33 -0.30
C LEU A 81 -21.27 38.26 0.80
N ASP A 82 -20.65 38.55 1.94
CA ASP A 82 -20.56 37.69 3.13
C ASP A 82 -21.69 37.92 4.16
N THR A 83 -22.55 38.91 3.92
CA THR A 83 -23.71 39.20 4.75
C THR A 83 -24.63 38.00 4.83
N LYS A 84 -25.09 37.65 6.04
CA LYS A 84 -26.04 36.56 6.26
C LYS A 84 -27.46 37.01 5.96
N LEU A 85 -28.17 36.24 5.15
CA LEU A 85 -29.55 36.49 4.74
C LEU A 85 -30.51 36.19 5.90
N LYS A 86 -31.56 37.00 6.04
CA LYS A 86 -32.62 36.81 7.03
C LYS A 86 -33.96 36.55 6.34
N THR A 87 -34.84 35.84 7.03
CA THR A 87 -36.22 35.62 6.56
C THR A 87 -36.93 36.97 6.35
N GLY A 88 -37.49 37.15 5.16
CA GLY A 88 -38.16 38.39 4.76
C GLY A 88 -37.31 39.35 3.90
N ASP A 89 -36.01 39.09 3.74
CA ASP A 89 -35.14 39.96 2.94
C ASP A 89 -35.47 39.86 1.44
N GLN A 90 -35.56 41.02 0.78
CA GLN A 90 -35.60 41.11 -0.68
C GLN A 90 -34.17 41.22 -1.22
N VAL A 91 -33.73 40.21 -1.97
CA VAL A 91 -32.35 40.10 -2.46
C VAL A 91 -32.30 40.37 -3.97
N GLU A 92 -31.46 41.31 -4.38
CA GLU A 92 -31.16 41.64 -5.77
C GLU A 92 -29.67 41.38 -6.04
N ILE A 93 -29.36 40.55 -7.04
CA ILE A 93 -27.98 40.24 -7.43
C ILE A 93 -27.56 41.16 -8.56
N LEU A 94 -26.46 41.87 -8.37
CA LEU A 94 -25.84 42.68 -9.40
C LEU A 94 -24.93 41.79 -10.24
N THR A 95 -25.26 41.63 -11.52
CA THR A 95 -24.47 40.83 -12.47
C THR A 95 -23.79 41.69 -13.52
N SER A 96 -22.57 41.34 -13.92
CA SER A 96 -21.86 41.97 -15.04
C SER A 96 -21.49 40.96 -16.11
N GLN A 97 -21.60 41.35 -17.38
CA GLN A 97 -21.14 40.53 -18.52
C GLN A 97 -19.61 40.45 -18.62
N SER A 98 -18.91 41.48 -18.14
CA SER A 98 -17.45 41.55 -18.08
C SER A 98 -16.85 40.93 -16.81
N SER A 99 -17.67 40.23 -16.00
CA SER A 99 -17.17 39.56 -14.81
C SER A 99 -16.18 38.45 -15.17
N ALA A 100 -15.04 38.42 -14.47
CA ALA A 100 -14.04 37.37 -14.60
C ALA A 100 -14.47 36.01 -13.99
N GLY A 101 -15.66 35.95 -13.37
CA GLY A 101 -16.17 34.79 -12.68
C GLY A 101 -16.07 34.89 -11.15
N PRO A 102 -16.47 33.82 -10.43
CA PRO A 102 -16.34 33.74 -8.97
C PRO A 102 -14.88 33.83 -8.51
N SER A 103 -14.66 34.32 -7.30
CA SER A 103 -13.36 34.26 -6.61
C SER A 103 -13.23 32.96 -5.80
N ARG A 104 -11.99 32.49 -5.58
CA ARG A 104 -11.73 31.30 -4.74
C ARG A 104 -12.15 31.53 -3.29
N ASP A 105 -12.14 32.77 -2.80
CA ASP A 105 -12.57 33.10 -1.45
C ASP A 105 -14.07 32.87 -1.22
N TRP A 106 -14.88 32.83 -2.28
CA TRP A 106 -16.31 32.52 -2.17
C TRP A 106 -16.56 31.11 -1.63
N LEU A 107 -15.62 30.18 -1.76
CA LEU A 107 -15.71 28.86 -1.15
C LEU A 107 -15.73 28.90 0.39
N LYS A 108 -15.14 29.95 0.99
CA LYS A 108 -15.14 30.18 2.44
C LYS A 108 -16.41 30.90 2.91
N ILE A 109 -17.00 31.72 2.04
CA ILE A 109 -18.11 32.62 2.36
C ILE A 109 -19.47 31.96 2.09
N ALA A 110 -19.60 31.21 0.99
CA ALA A 110 -20.80 30.45 0.67
C ALA A 110 -21.09 29.46 1.80
N ALA A 111 -22.33 29.41 2.27
CA ALA A 111 -22.74 28.43 3.27
C ALA A 111 -23.20 27.13 2.60
N SER A 112 -23.92 27.23 1.48
CA SER A 112 -24.56 26.08 0.83
C SER A 112 -23.55 25.16 0.15
N SER A 113 -23.76 23.86 0.30
CA SER A 113 -23.01 22.80 -0.42
C SER A 113 -23.17 22.94 -1.93
N GLN A 114 -24.39 23.28 -2.39
CA GLN A 114 -24.73 23.47 -3.79
C GLN A 114 -23.92 24.61 -4.44
N ALA A 115 -23.85 25.79 -3.80
CA ALA A 115 -23.07 26.91 -4.35
C ALA A 115 -21.58 26.57 -4.37
N LYS A 116 -21.04 25.98 -3.28
CA LYS A 116 -19.64 25.53 -3.25
C LYS A 116 -19.32 24.55 -4.38
N SER A 117 -20.20 23.58 -4.63
CA SER A 117 -20.04 22.61 -5.72
C SER A 117 -20.01 23.29 -7.10
N LYS A 118 -20.96 24.21 -7.36
CA LYS A 118 -21.01 24.98 -8.62
C LYS A 118 -19.78 25.88 -8.81
N ILE A 119 -19.29 26.52 -7.75
CA ILE A 119 -18.05 27.32 -7.78
C ILE A 119 -16.84 26.42 -8.06
N ARG A 120 -16.70 25.27 -7.39
CA ARG A 120 -15.63 24.30 -7.66
C ARG A 120 -15.67 23.81 -9.10
N LYS A 121 -16.86 23.53 -9.63
CA LYS A 121 -17.06 23.12 -11.02
C LYS A 121 -16.60 24.20 -12.00
N PHE A 122 -16.93 25.47 -11.74
CA PHE A 122 -16.48 26.60 -12.56
C PHE A 122 -14.94 26.65 -12.66
N PHE A 123 -14.23 26.59 -11.54
CA PHE A 123 -12.77 26.59 -11.55
C PHE A 123 -12.18 25.36 -12.24
N LYS A 124 -12.80 24.19 -12.04
CA LYS A 124 -12.38 22.95 -12.69
C LYS A 124 -12.49 23.01 -14.22
N GLU A 125 -13.54 23.64 -14.73
CA GLU A 125 -13.74 23.84 -16.16
C GLU A 125 -12.81 24.92 -16.71
N ARG A 126 -12.65 26.05 -16.01
CA ARG A 126 -11.76 27.14 -16.41
C ARG A 126 -10.31 26.70 -16.50
N ASP A 127 -9.85 25.98 -15.49
CA ASP A 127 -8.46 25.54 -15.38
C ASP A 127 -8.26 24.17 -16.06
N LYS A 128 -9.21 23.69 -16.89
CA LYS A 128 -9.19 22.34 -17.47
C LYS A 128 -7.94 22.11 -18.31
N GLU A 129 -7.59 23.01 -19.22
CA GLU A 129 -6.42 22.86 -20.09
C GLU A 129 -5.12 22.78 -19.28
N PHE A 130 -4.98 23.65 -18.27
CA PHE A 130 -3.85 23.61 -17.34
C PHE A 130 -3.80 22.28 -16.56
N ASN A 131 -4.95 21.80 -16.08
CA ASN A 131 -5.05 20.54 -15.36
C ASN A 131 -4.74 19.32 -16.26
N VAL A 132 -5.02 19.39 -17.57
CA VAL A 132 -4.65 18.34 -18.52
C VAL A 132 -3.13 18.23 -18.61
N GLU A 133 -2.45 19.36 -18.85
CA GLU A 133 -0.98 19.37 -18.99
C GLU A 133 -0.30 18.93 -17.69
N LYS A 134 -0.72 19.50 -16.56
CA LYS A 134 -0.22 19.13 -15.25
C LYS A 134 -0.48 17.66 -14.92
N GLY A 135 -1.67 17.15 -15.25
CA GLY A 135 -2.02 15.75 -15.01
C GLY A 135 -1.16 14.78 -15.82
N LYS A 136 -0.85 15.13 -17.07
CA LYS A 136 0.08 14.36 -17.91
C LYS A 136 1.48 14.33 -17.30
N GLU A 137 2.01 15.47 -16.89
CA GLU A 137 3.34 15.57 -16.27
C GLU A 137 3.42 14.75 -14.96
N LEU A 138 2.39 14.80 -14.12
CA LEU A 138 2.33 14.04 -12.86
C LEU A 138 2.38 12.53 -13.11
N ILE A 139 1.63 12.04 -14.09
CA ILE A 139 1.63 10.61 -14.45
C ILE A 139 3.00 10.20 -15.00
N GLU A 140 3.58 10.98 -15.92
CA GLU A 140 4.90 10.69 -16.48
C GLU A 140 5.99 10.63 -15.40
N ARG A 141 5.95 11.58 -14.45
CA ARG A 141 6.88 11.62 -13.31
C ARG A 141 6.72 10.40 -12.42
N GLU A 142 5.49 10.01 -12.12
CA GLU A 142 5.21 8.84 -11.28
C GLU A 142 5.61 7.53 -11.96
N ILE A 143 5.42 7.40 -13.28
CA ILE A 143 5.91 6.25 -14.06
C ILE A 143 7.44 6.12 -13.93
N LYS A 144 8.16 7.23 -14.16
CA LYS A 144 9.64 7.27 -14.04
C LYS A 144 10.10 6.93 -12.62
N LYS A 145 9.44 7.50 -11.60
CA LYS A 145 9.74 7.25 -10.19
C LYS A 145 9.61 5.77 -9.82
N GLN A 146 8.66 5.07 -10.46
CA GLN A 146 8.44 3.64 -10.24
C GLN A 146 9.30 2.73 -11.14
N GLY A 147 10.26 3.28 -11.90
CA GLY A 147 11.26 2.53 -12.67
C GLY A 147 10.81 2.03 -14.04
N TYR A 148 9.68 2.51 -14.57
CA TYR A 148 9.17 2.10 -15.89
C TYR A 148 9.47 3.17 -16.94
N GLN A 149 9.59 2.76 -18.21
CA GLN A 149 9.66 3.71 -19.31
C GLN A 149 8.27 4.26 -19.66
N VAL A 150 8.20 5.56 -19.94
CA VAL A 150 6.95 6.25 -20.25
C VAL A 150 6.28 5.68 -21.50
N SER A 151 7.07 5.36 -22.54
CA SER A 151 6.62 4.77 -23.81
C SER A 151 5.96 3.39 -23.65
N ASP A 152 6.33 2.65 -22.61
CA ASP A 152 5.81 1.30 -22.39
C ASP A 152 4.42 1.30 -21.77
N LEU A 153 4.15 2.29 -20.90
CA LEU A 153 2.91 2.39 -20.13
C LEU A 153 1.90 3.38 -20.72
N LEU A 154 2.35 4.50 -21.29
CA LEU A 154 1.48 5.50 -21.93
C LEU A 154 1.20 5.15 -23.40
N LYS A 155 0.66 3.95 -23.64
CA LYS A 155 0.09 3.59 -24.94
C LYS A 155 -1.37 4.03 -24.99
N ASP A 156 -1.79 4.58 -26.12
CA ASP A 156 -3.17 5.07 -26.31
C ASP A 156 -4.24 4.01 -26.00
N GLU A 157 -3.96 2.74 -26.31
CA GLU A 157 -4.82 1.62 -25.95
C GLU A 157 -5.01 1.48 -24.43
N TYR A 158 -3.93 1.58 -23.66
CA TYR A 158 -3.95 1.34 -22.21
C TYR A 158 -4.63 2.50 -21.50
N ILE A 159 -4.33 3.72 -21.95
CA ILE A 159 -4.95 4.93 -21.40
C ILE A 159 -6.45 4.95 -21.66
N LYS A 160 -6.93 4.48 -22.83
CA LYS A 160 -8.37 4.35 -23.11
C LYS A 160 -9.06 3.37 -22.15
N ILE A 161 -8.48 2.18 -21.95
CA ILE A 161 -9.02 1.18 -21.01
C ILE A 161 -9.09 1.75 -19.58
N VAL A 162 -8.07 2.51 -19.17
CA VAL A 162 -8.07 3.17 -17.86
C VAL A 162 -9.13 4.28 -17.81
N ALA A 163 -9.26 5.10 -18.85
CA ALA A 163 -10.25 6.16 -18.92
C ALA A 163 -11.69 5.63 -18.78
N ASP A 164 -12.01 4.54 -19.48
CA ASP A 164 -13.32 3.88 -19.40
C ASP A 164 -13.60 3.36 -17.98
N LYS A 165 -12.60 2.73 -17.35
CA LYS A 165 -12.74 2.22 -15.97
C LYS A 165 -13.05 3.32 -14.95
N TYR A 166 -12.49 4.51 -15.14
CA TYR A 166 -12.74 5.68 -14.27
C TYR A 166 -13.89 6.57 -14.76
N ASN A 167 -14.75 6.05 -15.66
CA ASN A 167 -15.89 6.77 -16.24
C ASN A 167 -15.50 8.13 -16.85
N LYS A 168 -14.35 8.18 -17.54
CA LYS A 168 -13.85 9.35 -18.27
C LYS A 168 -13.95 9.09 -19.77
N PHE A 169 -14.91 9.78 -20.42
CA PHE A 169 -15.18 9.65 -21.85
C PHE A 169 -14.02 10.07 -22.79
N THR A 170 -13.00 10.74 -22.26
CA THR A 170 -11.88 11.25 -23.05
C THR A 170 -10.60 11.18 -22.24
N VAL A 171 -9.50 10.88 -22.90
CA VAL A 171 -8.15 10.87 -22.31
C VAL A 171 -7.83 12.21 -21.65
N SER A 172 -8.19 13.33 -22.28
CA SER A 172 -8.07 14.67 -21.69
C SER A 172 -8.83 14.80 -20.36
N ASN A 173 -10.02 14.21 -20.23
CA ASN A 173 -10.78 14.26 -18.97
C ASN A 173 -10.14 13.40 -17.87
N LEU A 174 -9.40 12.34 -18.25
CA LEU A 174 -8.60 11.55 -17.31
C LEU A 174 -7.43 12.38 -16.79
N TYR A 175 -6.65 13.00 -17.68
CA TYR A 175 -5.53 13.86 -17.28
C TYR A 175 -5.99 15.06 -16.45
N ALA A 176 -7.07 15.73 -16.85
CA ALA A 176 -7.66 16.82 -16.07
C ALA A 176 -8.10 16.37 -14.66
N ALA A 177 -8.61 15.14 -14.53
CA ALA A 177 -8.99 14.59 -13.22
C ALA A 177 -7.78 14.35 -12.31
N VAL A 178 -6.63 13.94 -12.88
CA VAL A 178 -5.38 13.81 -12.14
C VAL A 178 -4.79 15.18 -11.78
N GLY A 179 -4.73 16.12 -12.72
CA GLY A 179 -4.18 17.46 -12.46
C GLY A 179 -4.97 18.27 -11.43
N SER A 180 -6.29 18.03 -11.35
CA SER A 180 -7.16 18.63 -10.33
C SER A 180 -7.17 17.88 -8.99
N GLY A 181 -6.48 16.74 -8.88
CA GLY A 181 -6.38 15.93 -7.65
C GLY A 181 -7.60 15.07 -7.34
N GLY A 182 -8.55 14.93 -8.28
CA GLY A 182 -9.72 14.06 -8.10
C GLY A 182 -9.41 12.57 -8.26
N ILE A 183 -8.30 12.23 -8.92
CA ILE A 183 -7.73 10.88 -9.00
C ILE A 183 -6.24 11.01 -8.78
N THR A 184 -5.65 10.13 -7.98
CA THR A 184 -4.20 10.17 -7.73
C THR A 184 -3.43 9.58 -8.90
N GLU A 185 -2.26 10.13 -9.22
CA GLU A 185 -1.35 9.62 -10.24
C GLU A 185 -0.97 8.16 -9.98
N ASN A 186 -0.79 7.77 -8.71
CA ASN A 186 -0.43 6.42 -8.31
C ASN A 186 -1.54 5.39 -8.65
N GLN A 187 -2.82 5.74 -8.47
CA GLN A 187 -3.96 4.89 -8.86
C GLN A 187 -3.99 4.63 -10.37
N ILE A 188 -3.65 5.64 -11.18
CA ILE A 188 -3.58 5.51 -12.64
C ILE A 188 -2.37 4.64 -13.03
N VAL A 189 -1.19 4.94 -12.51
CA VAL A 189 0.05 4.21 -12.83
C VAL A 189 -0.03 2.75 -12.43
N ASN A 190 -0.56 2.43 -11.24
CA ASN A 190 -0.74 1.03 -10.82
C ASN A 190 -1.70 0.28 -11.76
N ARG A 191 -2.74 0.95 -12.27
CA ARG A 191 -3.64 0.31 -13.22
C ARG A 191 -2.98 0.10 -14.59
N LEU A 192 -2.23 1.09 -15.08
CA LEU A 192 -1.44 0.95 -16.30
C LEU A 192 -0.44 -0.20 -16.19
N LYS A 193 0.19 -0.37 -15.03
CA LYS A 193 1.08 -1.51 -14.74
C LYS A 193 0.38 -2.85 -14.83
N LEU A 194 -0.82 -2.99 -14.25
CA LEU A 194 -1.57 -4.24 -14.33
C LEU A 194 -1.85 -4.62 -15.79
N ILE A 195 -2.27 -3.65 -16.61
CA ILE A 195 -2.52 -3.86 -18.04
C ILE A 195 -1.23 -4.23 -18.77
N TYR A 196 -0.12 -3.54 -18.46
CA TYR A 196 1.19 -3.83 -19.03
C TYR A 196 1.66 -5.25 -18.67
N LEU A 197 1.49 -5.68 -17.43
CA LEU A 197 1.85 -7.03 -16.96
C LEU A 197 0.97 -8.11 -17.60
N GLU A 198 -0.33 -7.87 -17.74
CA GLU A 198 -1.27 -8.79 -18.40
C GLU A 198 -0.95 -8.98 -19.88
N LYS A 199 -0.66 -7.89 -20.61
CA LYS A 199 -0.36 -7.95 -22.05
C LYS A 199 1.07 -8.38 -22.39
N ASN A 200 2.02 -8.23 -21.46
CA ASN A 200 3.40 -8.67 -21.67
C ASN A 200 3.76 -9.89 -20.81
N LYS A 201 2.76 -10.64 -20.34
CA LYS A 201 2.96 -11.76 -19.42
C LYS A 201 3.92 -12.80 -19.98
N ASP A 202 3.74 -13.17 -21.25
CA ASP A 202 4.58 -14.14 -21.95
C ASP A 202 6.01 -13.62 -22.14
N LYS A 203 6.16 -12.32 -22.48
CA LYS A 203 7.47 -11.69 -22.67
C LYS A 203 8.24 -11.50 -21.35
N LEU A 204 7.53 -11.19 -20.26
CA LEU A 204 8.11 -11.05 -18.92
C LEU A 204 8.45 -12.39 -18.28
N GLU A 205 7.69 -13.46 -18.59
CA GLU A 205 8.03 -14.83 -18.20
C GLU A 205 9.28 -15.31 -18.96
N LEU A 206 9.37 -15.04 -20.26
CA LEU A 206 10.56 -15.32 -21.08
C LEU A 206 11.80 -14.53 -20.63
N GLU A 207 11.67 -13.22 -20.37
CA GLU A 207 12.76 -12.38 -19.84
C GLU A 207 13.15 -12.76 -18.40
N LYS A 208 12.21 -13.23 -17.57
CA LYS A 208 12.52 -13.80 -16.26
C LYS A 208 13.29 -15.11 -16.37
N ILE A 209 12.93 -15.99 -17.31
CA ILE A 209 13.65 -17.24 -17.55
C ILE A 209 15.06 -16.94 -18.09
N GLU A 210 15.21 -16.06 -19.08
CA GLU A 210 16.52 -15.65 -19.61
C GLU A 210 17.39 -14.92 -18.57
N SER A 211 16.80 -14.08 -17.71
CA SER A 211 17.55 -13.41 -16.64
C SER A 211 17.92 -14.36 -15.49
N LEU A 212 17.09 -15.36 -15.21
CA LEU A 212 17.42 -16.48 -14.31
C LEU A 212 18.58 -17.29 -14.89
N GLU A 213 18.55 -17.66 -16.17
CA GLU A 213 19.62 -18.38 -16.87
C GLU A 213 20.93 -17.58 -16.89
N LYS A 214 20.89 -16.29 -17.25
CA LYS A 214 22.07 -15.39 -17.15
C LYS A 214 22.57 -15.22 -15.72
N SER A 215 21.69 -15.20 -14.73
CA SER A 215 22.08 -15.10 -13.31
C SER A 215 22.68 -16.39 -12.75
N LEU A 216 22.29 -17.55 -13.29
CA LEU A 216 22.88 -18.85 -13.00
C LEU A 216 24.27 -19.00 -13.63
N GLU A 217 24.51 -18.38 -14.79
CA GLU A 217 25.81 -18.41 -15.47
C GLU A 217 26.82 -17.37 -14.93
N THR A 218 26.39 -16.29 -14.25
CA THR A 218 27.30 -15.19 -13.88
C THR A 218 27.44 -14.85 -12.39
N LYS A 219 26.93 -15.66 -11.45
CA LYS A 219 27.18 -15.39 -10.01
C LYS A 219 27.59 -16.64 -9.23
N VAL A 220 28.89 -16.95 -9.31
CA VAL A 220 29.62 -17.33 -8.09
C VAL A 220 29.45 -16.14 -7.13
N PRO A 221 28.81 -16.29 -5.96
CA PRO A 221 28.54 -15.15 -5.11
C PRO A 221 29.86 -14.57 -4.62
N ARG A 222 30.17 -13.33 -5.02
CA ARG A 222 31.13 -12.48 -4.31
C ARG A 222 30.63 -12.38 -2.88
N ARG A 223 31.33 -13.10 -1.99
CA ARG A 223 31.20 -12.93 -0.55
C ARG A 223 31.38 -11.45 -0.26
N ILE A 224 30.31 -10.84 0.22
CA ILE A 224 30.37 -9.65 1.04
C ILE A 224 31.31 -10.00 2.19
N GLU A 225 32.50 -9.41 2.20
CA GLU A 225 33.35 -9.32 3.39
C GLU A 225 32.64 -8.42 4.39
N LYS A 226 31.70 -9.00 5.13
CA LYS A 226 31.32 -8.53 6.45
C LYS A 226 32.05 -9.44 7.42
N HIS A 227 32.70 -8.83 8.42
CA HIS A 227 33.36 -9.52 9.52
C HIS A 227 32.46 -10.64 10.03
N ALA A 228 32.80 -11.88 9.66
CA ALA A 228 32.00 -13.05 9.93
C ALA A 228 32.87 -14.00 10.71
N SER A 229 33.00 -13.75 12.00
CA SER A 229 33.33 -14.81 12.91
C SER A 229 32.70 -14.48 14.24
N GLY A 230 31.39 -14.74 14.34
CA GLY A 230 30.71 -14.88 15.63
C GLY A 230 31.23 -16.09 16.42
N VAL A 231 32.55 -16.35 16.37
CA VAL A 231 33.27 -17.46 16.98
C VAL A 231 34.66 -16.98 17.39
N ILE A 232 34.96 -17.08 18.68
CA ILE A 232 36.24 -16.77 19.32
C ILE A 232 37.08 -18.04 19.39
N ILE A 233 38.32 -17.97 18.92
CA ILE A 233 39.31 -19.04 19.02
C ILE A 233 40.22 -18.72 20.22
N LYS A 234 40.40 -19.64 21.16
CA LYS A 234 41.27 -19.39 22.32
C LYS A 234 42.71 -19.14 21.86
N GLY A 235 43.19 -17.90 22.04
CA GLY A 235 44.61 -17.53 21.95
C GLY A 235 45.09 -16.94 20.63
N ILE A 236 44.23 -16.77 19.60
CA ILE A 236 44.65 -16.14 18.33
C ILE A 236 43.49 -15.33 17.73
N ASP A 237 43.73 -14.03 17.52
CA ASP A 237 42.80 -13.13 16.82
C ASP A 237 43.06 -13.13 15.30
N ASN A 238 42.02 -12.90 14.50
CA ASN A 238 42.09 -12.64 13.06
C ASN A 238 42.45 -13.84 12.14
N ILE A 239 41.99 -15.06 12.49
CA ILE A 239 42.07 -16.24 11.61
C ILE A 239 40.82 -16.32 10.72
N LYS A 240 40.99 -16.71 9.45
CA LYS A 240 39.89 -16.97 8.52
C LYS A 240 39.06 -18.18 8.98
N VAL A 241 37.83 -17.91 9.42
CA VAL A 241 36.89 -18.91 9.93
C VAL A 241 35.82 -19.23 8.88
N ARG A 242 35.42 -20.50 8.77
CA ARG A 242 34.33 -20.94 7.89
C ARG A 242 33.47 -21.99 8.57
N PHE A 243 32.15 -21.83 8.51
CA PHE A 243 31.21 -22.87 8.94
C PHE A 243 31.12 -24.02 7.92
N SER A 244 31.18 -25.25 8.41
CA SER A 244 31.11 -26.46 7.57
C SER A 244 29.70 -26.75 7.12
N LYS A 245 29.54 -27.03 5.82
CA LYS A 245 28.24 -27.36 5.21
C LYS A 245 27.71 -28.74 5.60
N CYS A 246 28.56 -29.64 6.13
CA CYS A 246 28.15 -31.01 6.47
C CYS A 246 27.34 -31.12 7.77
N CYS A 247 27.46 -30.14 8.68
CA CYS A 247 26.76 -30.16 9.97
C CYS A 247 26.11 -28.83 10.33
N ASN A 248 26.26 -27.80 9.49
CA ASN A 248 25.66 -26.46 9.63
C ASN A 248 25.56 -25.98 11.09
N PRO A 249 26.71 -25.81 11.78
CA PRO A 249 26.75 -25.43 13.18
C PRO A 249 26.12 -24.05 13.40
N ILE A 250 25.31 -23.92 14.46
CA ILE A 250 24.68 -22.66 14.87
C ILE A 250 25.01 -22.30 16.31
N PRO A 251 24.89 -21.01 16.73
CA PRO A 251 25.11 -20.60 18.11
C PRO A 251 24.33 -21.47 19.10
N GLY A 252 25.06 -22.04 20.06
CA GLY A 252 24.53 -22.97 21.06
C GLY A 252 24.88 -24.44 20.81
N ASP A 253 25.21 -24.84 19.58
CA ASP A 253 25.79 -26.16 19.32
C ASP A 253 27.21 -26.22 19.91
N ALA A 254 27.58 -27.37 20.51
CA ALA A 254 28.96 -27.65 20.86
C ALA A 254 29.79 -27.72 19.57
N ILE A 255 30.75 -26.81 19.42
CA ILE A 255 31.56 -26.66 18.19
C ILE A 255 33.03 -26.96 18.43
N VAL A 256 33.67 -27.46 17.37
CA VAL A 256 35.11 -27.73 17.30
C VAL A 256 35.67 -27.13 16.01
N GLY A 257 36.86 -26.54 16.09
CA GLY A 257 37.57 -25.99 14.94
C GLY A 257 38.55 -27.00 14.39
N TYR A 258 38.57 -27.19 13.06
CA TYR A 258 39.55 -28.04 12.37
C TYR A 258 40.41 -27.20 11.43
N ILE A 259 41.74 -27.27 11.58
CA ILE A 259 42.69 -26.57 10.72
C ILE A 259 42.75 -27.27 9.36
N THR A 260 42.25 -26.61 8.33
CA THR A 260 42.35 -27.11 6.95
C THR A 260 43.69 -26.73 6.32
N ARG A 261 44.20 -27.55 5.39
CA ARG A 261 45.42 -27.24 4.62
C ARG A 261 45.15 -26.05 3.68
N GLY A 262 45.43 -24.82 4.16
CA GLY A 262 45.42 -23.59 3.37
C GLY A 262 44.09 -22.83 3.25
N ARG A 263 42.98 -23.29 3.86
CA ARG A 263 41.67 -22.61 3.77
C ARG A 263 41.16 -22.04 5.10
N GLY A 264 42.03 -21.98 6.12
CA GLY A 264 41.70 -21.49 7.45
C GLY A 264 41.09 -22.57 8.35
N VAL A 265 40.31 -22.16 9.34
CA VAL A 265 39.68 -23.05 10.33
C VAL A 265 38.23 -23.33 9.93
N SER A 266 37.90 -24.61 9.78
CA SER A 266 36.54 -25.07 9.51
C SER A 266 35.83 -25.42 10.82
N ILE A 267 34.68 -24.81 11.09
CA ILE A 267 33.89 -25.08 12.30
C ILE A 267 32.94 -26.23 12.02
N HIS A 268 33.02 -27.26 12.85
CA HIS A 268 32.10 -28.38 12.89
C HIS A 268 31.37 -28.44 14.22
N ARG A 269 30.25 -29.15 14.27
CA ARG A 269 29.71 -29.63 15.54
C ARG A 269 30.61 -30.72 16.11
N ALA A 270 30.70 -30.79 17.43
CA ALA A 270 31.48 -31.79 18.16
C ALA A 270 31.05 -33.24 17.86
N ASP A 271 29.79 -33.45 17.43
CA ASP A 271 29.20 -34.76 17.10
C ASP A 271 29.18 -35.07 15.58
N CYS A 272 29.95 -34.35 14.76
CA CYS A 272 29.92 -34.52 13.31
C CYS A 272 30.67 -35.79 12.87
N THR A 273 29.99 -36.77 12.25
CA THR A 273 30.61 -38.02 11.75
C THR A 273 31.82 -37.76 10.85
N ASN A 274 31.72 -36.79 9.93
CA ASN A 274 32.79 -36.43 9.01
C ASN A 274 34.07 -35.91 9.69
N ILE A 275 33.98 -35.46 10.96
CA ILE A 275 35.16 -35.03 11.73
C ILE A 275 35.73 -36.15 12.59
N HIS A 276 34.90 -37.10 13.02
CA HIS A 276 35.36 -38.31 13.70
C HIS A 276 36.22 -39.18 12.77
N ASP A 277 35.86 -39.29 11.48
CA ASP A 277 36.69 -39.99 10.49
C ASP A 277 38.06 -39.30 10.25
N LEU A 278 38.18 -38.02 10.59
CA LEU A 278 39.42 -37.23 10.49
C LEU A 278 40.24 -37.23 11.81
N SER A 279 39.63 -37.65 12.92
CA SER A 279 40.26 -37.70 14.25
C SER A 279 41.39 -38.73 14.31
N ASP A 280 41.24 -39.85 13.61
CA ASP A 280 42.18 -40.97 13.71
C ASP A 280 43.48 -40.79 12.89
N ALA A 281 43.50 -39.85 11.94
CA ALA A 281 44.63 -39.68 11.02
C ALA A 281 45.64 -38.60 11.44
N GLU A 282 45.23 -37.50 12.06
CA GLU A 282 46.09 -36.33 12.34
C GLU A 282 45.58 -35.52 13.57
N GLY A 283 45.66 -36.08 14.78
CA GLY A 283 45.12 -35.51 16.04
C GLY A 283 45.60 -34.11 16.46
N GLN A 284 46.53 -33.48 15.75
CA GLN A 284 47.10 -32.15 16.07
C GLN A 284 46.39 -30.96 15.39
N ARG A 285 45.27 -31.18 14.68
CA ARG A 285 44.59 -30.12 13.90
C ARG A 285 43.28 -29.61 14.49
N PHE A 286 42.92 -30.05 15.69
CA PHE A 286 41.73 -29.56 16.39
C PHE A 286 42.06 -28.36 17.26
N ILE A 287 41.22 -27.33 17.20
CA ILE A 287 41.31 -26.13 18.06
C ILE A 287 39.97 -25.96 18.78
N GLU A 288 40.05 -25.59 20.07
CA GLU A 288 38.89 -25.16 20.85
C GLU A 288 38.35 -23.81 20.35
N VAL A 289 37.07 -23.78 20.02
CA VAL A 289 36.37 -22.61 19.51
C VAL A 289 35.09 -22.40 20.31
N GLN A 290 34.72 -21.15 20.56
CA GLN A 290 33.52 -20.78 21.30
C GLN A 290 32.71 -19.75 20.50
N TRP A 291 31.39 -19.77 20.64
CA TRP A 291 30.54 -18.76 20.00
C TRP A 291 30.78 -17.38 20.61
N ASP A 292 30.93 -16.38 19.75
CA ASP A 292 30.91 -14.98 20.16
C ASP A 292 29.45 -14.57 20.44
N THR A 293 29.21 -14.06 21.63
CA THR A 293 27.87 -13.73 22.15
C THR A 293 27.53 -12.25 21.98
N GLN A 294 28.41 -11.44 21.36
CA GLN A 294 28.24 -9.98 21.30
C GLN A 294 27.38 -9.47 20.13
N GLU A 295 27.19 -10.23 19.05
CA GLU A 295 26.34 -9.80 17.91
C GLU A 295 25.05 -10.63 17.78
N LYS A 296 23.91 -9.93 17.69
CA LYS A 296 22.59 -10.53 17.40
C LYS A 296 22.49 -10.92 15.91
N ALA A 297 23.22 -11.95 15.50
CA ALA A 297 23.08 -12.52 14.17
C ALA A 297 21.81 -13.39 14.08
N THR A 298 21.05 -13.25 12.98
CA THR A 298 19.91 -14.11 12.63
C THR A 298 20.40 -15.30 11.80
N PHE A 299 19.88 -16.49 12.07
CA PHE A 299 20.27 -17.74 11.40
C PHE A 299 19.04 -18.48 10.87
N LEU A 300 19.20 -19.16 9.73
CA LEU A 300 18.15 -20.00 9.16
C LEU A 300 18.25 -21.43 9.69
N SER A 301 17.12 -22.00 10.11
CA SER A 301 17.03 -23.40 10.52
C SER A 301 15.78 -24.06 9.96
N GLU A 302 15.95 -25.24 9.37
CA GLU A 302 14.84 -26.04 8.83
C GLU A 302 14.36 -27.08 9.87
N LEU A 303 13.05 -27.18 10.03
CA LEU A 303 12.37 -28.15 10.88
C LEU A 303 11.48 -29.05 10.02
N GLN A 304 11.58 -30.36 10.22
CA GLN A 304 10.68 -31.34 9.60
C GLN A 304 9.74 -31.92 10.67
N ILE A 305 8.45 -31.88 10.37
CA ILE A 305 7.36 -32.35 11.22
C ILE A 305 6.63 -33.46 10.46
N LYS A 306 6.51 -34.63 11.09
CA LYS A 306 5.67 -35.73 10.59
C LYS A 306 4.48 -35.89 11.53
N ALA A 307 3.27 -35.83 10.99
CA ALA A 307 2.04 -35.92 11.76
C ALA A 307 0.97 -36.69 10.98
N LEU A 308 -0.01 -37.25 11.69
CA LEU A 308 -1.22 -37.79 11.09
C LEU A 308 -2.08 -36.65 10.56
N ASP A 309 -2.49 -36.75 9.30
CA ASP A 309 -3.35 -35.76 8.67
C ASP A 309 -4.73 -35.75 9.33
N ARG A 310 -5.10 -34.57 9.84
CA ARG A 310 -6.40 -34.34 10.48
C ARG A 310 -6.88 -32.91 10.23
N PRO A 311 -8.20 -32.67 10.31
CA PRO A 311 -8.73 -31.32 10.25
C PRO A 311 -8.02 -30.39 11.25
N ARG A 312 -7.60 -29.21 10.77
CA ARG A 312 -6.91 -28.15 11.50
C ARG A 312 -5.43 -28.39 11.86
N LEU A 313 -4.81 -29.49 11.42
CA LEU A 313 -3.37 -29.73 11.67
C LEU A 313 -2.48 -28.55 11.22
N LEU A 314 -2.68 -28.02 10.02
CA LEU A 314 -1.89 -26.89 9.52
C LEU A 314 -2.10 -25.63 10.38
N GLN A 315 -3.33 -25.37 10.83
CA GLN A 315 -3.65 -24.24 11.70
C GLN A 315 -2.98 -24.37 13.06
N ASP A 316 -2.98 -25.58 13.63
CA ASP A 316 -2.33 -25.87 14.91
C ASP A 316 -0.82 -25.63 14.82
N ILE A 317 -0.18 -26.06 13.71
CA ILE A 317 1.25 -25.84 13.46
C ILE A 317 1.56 -24.36 13.24
N THR A 318 0.73 -23.64 12.46
CA THR A 318 1.01 -22.22 12.16
C THR A 318 0.82 -21.32 13.37
N SER A 319 -0.19 -21.59 14.20
CA SER A 319 -0.44 -20.82 15.42
C SER A 319 0.74 -20.92 16.40
N LEU A 320 1.39 -22.09 16.49
CA LEU A 320 2.50 -22.31 17.42
C LEU A 320 3.75 -21.46 17.12
N TYR A 321 4.15 -21.31 15.85
CA TYR A 321 5.33 -20.49 15.53
C TYR A 321 5.00 -18.98 15.62
N VAL A 322 3.75 -18.60 15.36
CA VAL A 322 3.26 -17.23 15.58
C VAL A 322 3.32 -16.89 17.07
N ASP A 323 2.83 -17.77 17.94
CA ASP A 323 2.91 -17.61 19.39
C ASP A 323 4.37 -17.58 19.90
N ALA A 324 5.27 -18.31 19.23
CA ALA A 324 6.70 -18.30 19.51
C ALA A 324 7.41 -17.04 18.96
N LYS A 325 6.71 -16.16 18.24
CA LYS A 325 7.25 -14.95 17.58
C LYS A 325 8.41 -15.28 16.63
N LEU A 326 8.33 -16.40 15.93
CA LEU A 326 9.32 -16.84 14.95
C LEU A 326 8.87 -16.50 13.54
N ASN A 327 9.82 -16.05 12.71
CA ASN A 327 9.56 -15.76 11.30
C ASN A 327 9.79 -17.01 10.45
N ALA A 328 8.77 -17.44 9.70
CA ALA A 328 8.87 -18.57 8.78
C ALA A 328 9.22 -18.08 7.36
N VAL A 329 10.34 -18.55 6.81
CA VAL A 329 10.86 -18.18 5.48
C VAL A 329 10.32 -19.11 4.39
N SER A 330 10.09 -20.38 4.73
CA SER A 330 9.59 -21.38 3.80
C SER A 330 8.68 -22.36 4.52
N LEU A 331 7.64 -22.84 3.83
CA LEU A 331 6.75 -23.90 4.30
C LEU A 331 6.42 -24.80 3.10
N ASN A 332 6.70 -26.10 3.23
CA ASN A 332 6.29 -27.12 2.28
C ASN A 332 5.53 -28.21 3.03
N LEU A 333 4.28 -28.46 2.66
CA LEU A 333 3.45 -29.50 3.25
C LEU A 333 3.09 -30.53 2.19
N ARG A 334 3.34 -31.81 2.48
CA ARG A 334 2.98 -32.92 1.60
C ARG A 334 2.26 -33.97 2.41
N ILE A 335 1.19 -34.54 1.85
CA ILE A 335 0.42 -35.62 2.48
C ILE A 335 0.67 -36.89 1.67
N ASN A 336 1.14 -37.94 2.32
CA ASN A 336 1.37 -39.23 1.69
C ASN A 336 0.09 -40.07 1.63
N LYS A 337 0.09 -41.16 0.85
CA LYS A 337 -1.07 -42.08 0.68
C LYS A 337 -1.57 -42.66 2.01
N ASP A 338 -0.70 -42.81 2.99
CA ASP A 338 -1.02 -43.31 4.34
C ASP A 338 -1.61 -42.24 5.27
N LYS A 339 -2.04 -41.09 4.73
CA LYS A 339 -2.53 -39.92 5.48
C LYS A 339 -1.51 -39.38 6.51
N ILE A 340 -0.23 -39.47 6.18
CA ILE A 340 0.84 -38.86 6.96
C ILE A 340 1.21 -37.53 6.29
N ALA A 341 1.06 -36.44 7.03
CA ALA A 341 1.49 -35.11 6.67
C ALA A 341 2.97 -34.90 7.04
N ILE A 342 3.77 -34.51 6.06
CA ILE A 342 5.17 -34.13 6.20
C ILE A 342 5.27 -32.63 5.93
N ALA A 343 5.60 -31.85 6.95
CA ALA A 343 5.77 -30.41 6.86
C ALA A 343 7.25 -30.04 7.06
N ASP A 344 7.84 -29.41 6.05
CA ASP A 344 9.17 -28.81 6.11
C ASP A 344 9.03 -27.30 6.26
N ILE A 345 9.52 -26.73 7.35
CA ILE A 345 9.39 -25.30 7.66
C ILE A 345 10.76 -24.71 7.97
N GLY A 346 11.16 -23.67 7.24
CA GLY A 346 12.36 -22.89 7.50
C GLY A 346 12.07 -21.69 8.39
N PHE A 347 12.79 -21.56 9.51
CA PHE A 347 12.65 -20.47 10.47
C PHE A 347 13.91 -19.61 10.55
N GLU A 348 13.73 -18.30 10.68
CA GLU A 348 14.77 -17.37 11.12
C GLU A 348 14.79 -17.31 12.65
N ILE A 349 15.96 -17.60 13.23
CA ILE A 349 16.16 -17.69 14.68
C ILE A 349 17.36 -16.89 15.14
N ASN A 350 17.28 -16.42 16.39
CA ASN A 350 18.37 -15.71 17.05
C ASN A 350 19.04 -16.59 18.12
N ASP A 351 18.29 -17.54 18.69
CA ASP A 351 18.74 -18.43 19.77
C ASP A 351 18.19 -19.85 19.54
N ILE A 352 19.01 -20.86 19.80
CA ILE A 352 18.67 -22.28 19.71
C ILE A 352 17.50 -22.64 20.65
N LYS A 353 17.39 -21.96 21.79
CA LYS A 353 16.30 -22.18 22.77
C LYS A 353 14.92 -21.98 22.13
N GLN A 354 14.81 -21.04 21.20
CA GLN A 354 13.54 -20.76 20.52
C GLN A 354 13.06 -21.96 19.69
N ILE A 355 13.98 -22.67 19.03
CA ILE A 355 13.65 -23.88 18.28
C ILE A 355 13.38 -25.05 19.21
N GLU A 356 14.19 -25.23 20.25
CA GLU A 356 13.98 -26.33 21.20
C GLU A 356 12.62 -26.24 21.88
N ASP A 357 12.21 -25.03 22.27
CA ASP A 357 10.90 -24.78 22.86
C ASP A 357 9.77 -24.97 21.84
N LEU A 358 9.97 -24.55 20.58
CA LEU A 358 9.02 -24.80 19.51
C LEU A 358 8.85 -26.32 19.25
N ILE A 359 9.95 -27.08 19.20
CA ILE A 359 9.93 -28.54 19.03
C ILE A 359 9.15 -29.20 20.16
N LYS A 360 9.38 -28.79 21.42
CA LYS A 360 8.63 -29.31 22.59
C LYS A 360 7.14 -29.01 22.48
N LYS A 361 6.76 -27.82 22.01
CA LYS A 361 5.35 -27.44 21.82
C LYS A 361 4.70 -28.24 20.67
N ILE A 362 5.38 -28.38 19.54
CA ILE A 362 4.84 -29.14 18.40
C ILE A 362 4.67 -30.61 18.76
N LYS A 363 5.61 -31.22 19.50
CA LYS A 363 5.48 -32.61 19.98
C LYS A 363 4.28 -32.86 20.89
N ARG A 364 3.70 -31.82 21.51
CA ARG A 364 2.50 -31.93 22.34
C ARG A 364 1.21 -31.87 21.54
N LEU A 365 1.26 -31.55 20.25
CA LEU A 365 0.06 -31.54 19.41
C LEU A 365 -0.40 -32.98 19.14
N ASP A 366 -1.70 -33.19 19.31
CA ASP A 366 -2.33 -34.47 19.01
C ASP A 366 -2.14 -34.82 17.53
N GLY A 367 -1.57 -36.01 17.29
CA GLY A 367 -1.31 -36.53 15.95
C GLY A 367 0.12 -36.31 15.45
N VAL A 368 1.00 -35.60 16.17
CA VAL A 368 2.41 -35.48 15.79
C VAL A 368 3.17 -36.77 16.13
N LEU A 369 3.81 -37.35 15.11
CA LEU A 369 4.61 -38.57 15.22
C LEU A 369 6.08 -38.23 15.53
N GLU A 370 6.67 -37.36 14.72
CA GLU A 370 8.08 -36.98 14.83
C GLU A 370 8.28 -35.50 14.53
N VAL A 371 9.22 -34.89 15.25
CA VAL A 371 9.70 -33.53 14.98
C VAL A 371 11.20 -33.52 15.19
N TYR A 372 11.93 -33.17 14.14
CA TYR A 372 13.38 -32.99 14.23
C TYR A 372 13.85 -31.87 13.30
N ARG A 373 15.01 -31.33 13.65
CA ARG A 373 15.72 -30.35 12.83
C ARG A 373 16.41 -31.08 11.69
N THR A 374 16.16 -30.65 10.46
CA THR A 374 16.73 -31.31 9.27
C THR A 374 18.18 -30.88 9.12
N LYS A 375 19.10 -31.87 9.06
CA LYS A 375 20.48 -31.66 8.63
C LYS A 375 20.49 -31.77 7.11
N LYS A 376 20.69 -30.66 6.40
CA LYS A 376 21.14 -30.71 5.00
C LYS A 376 22.63 -30.53 4.95
#